data_AF-A0A7S0XDZ4-F1
#
_entry.id   AF-A0A7S0XDZ4-F1
#
_cell.length_a   1.000
_cell.length_b   1.000
_cell.length_c   1.000
_cell.angle_alpha   90.00
_cell.angle_beta   90.00
_cell.angle_gamma   90.00
#
_symmetry.space_group_name_H-M   'P 1'
#
loop_
_entity.id
_entity.type
_entity.pdbx_description
1 polymer ?
#
loop_
_entity_poly.entity_id
_entity_poly.type
_entity_poly.pdbx_seq_one_letter_code
_entity_poly.pdbx_strand_id
1 'polypeptide(L)'
;EGDGGGGGRRVGQLVHALCDFGCMINLFNLLPLGSLDGGQVAATLHPSLLVIGCVFGTAIVYQGEVKNPLIYLILLGGYYQVAARALGWELPRPGMVHLSPRGKAVVAAAYVGIAGALAGLMALNQARLYGPKGEAPGVATGEDSPYAAEFDRLVEDLPDI
;
A
#
# COMPACT_ATOMS: atom_id res chain seq x y z
N GLU A 1 -4.75 40.51 -15.51
CA GLU A 1 -4.98 39.05 -15.50
C GLU A 1 -3.63 38.34 -15.38
N GLY A 2 -3.37 37.26 -14.64
CA GLY A 2 -4.24 36.22 -14.11
C GLY A 2 -3.74 34.81 -14.47
N ASP A 3 -2.42 34.54 -14.53
CA ASP A 3 -1.87 33.24 -14.99
C ASP A 3 -0.92 32.53 -13.99
N GLY A 4 -0.75 33.05 -12.77
CA GLY A 4 0.12 32.43 -11.76
C GLY A 4 -0.48 31.25 -10.99
N GLY A 5 -1.78 30.97 -11.15
CA GLY A 5 -2.53 30.09 -10.25
C GLY A 5 -2.53 28.59 -10.61
N GLY A 6 -2.27 28.24 -11.87
CA GLY A 6 -2.38 26.85 -12.36
C GLY A 6 -1.17 25.97 -12.03
N GLY A 7 0.04 26.54 -12.07
CA GLY A 7 1.28 25.79 -11.80
C GLY A 7 1.40 25.35 -10.34
N GLY A 8 1.09 26.24 -9.39
CA GLY A 8 1.18 25.93 -7.95
C GLY A 8 0.24 24.82 -7.50
N ARG A 9 -0.96 24.73 -8.10
CA ARG A 9 -1.94 23.66 -7.78
C ARG A 9 -1.46 22.28 -8.23
N ARG A 10 -0.87 22.19 -9.43
CA ARG A 10 -0.31 20.92 -9.95
C ARG A 10 0.87 20.42 -9.14
N VAL A 11 1.76 21.33 -8.71
CA VAL A 11 2.90 20.97 -7.85
C VAL A 11 2.41 20.50 -6.48
N GLY A 12 1.40 21.15 -5.90
CA GLY A 12 0.76 20.70 -4.66
C GLY A 12 0.18 19.29 -4.79
N GLN A 13 -0.60 19.04 -5.84
CA GLN A 13 -1.16 17.72 -6.15
C GLN A 13 -0.06 16.64 -6.31
N LEU A 14 1.05 16.97 -6.98
CA LEU A 14 2.17 16.06 -7.17
C LEU A 14 2.84 15.69 -5.84
N VAL A 15 3.11 16.67 -4.96
CA VAL A 15 3.73 16.44 -3.64
C VAL A 15 2.84 15.54 -2.79
N HIS A 16 1.54 15.79 -2.82
CA HIS A 16 0.54 14.99 -2.13
C HIS A 16 0.48 13.55 -2.65
N ALA A 17 0.45 13.35 -3.96
CA ALA A 17 0.48 12.03 -4.58
C ALA A 17 1.79 11.28 -4.28
N LEU A 18 2.92 11.98 -4.27
CA LEU A 18 4.22 11.42 -3.92
C LEU A 18 4.30 10.99 -2.46
N CYS A 19 3.70 11.76 -1.55
CA CYS A 19 3.57 11.40 -0.14
C CYS A 19 2.77 10.11 0.05
N ASP A 20 1.60 10.01 -0.59
CA ASP A 20 0.77 8.80 -0.53
C ASP A 20 1.49 7.60 -1.14
N PHE A 21 2.08 7.75 -2.32
CA PHE A 21 2.82 6.67 -2.98
C PHE A 21 4.02 6.20 -2.14
N GLY A 22 4.81 7.15 -1.61
CA GLY A 22 5.96 6.84 -0.75
C GLY A 22 5.57 6.15 0.55
N CYS A 23 4.50 6.61 1.21
CA CYS A 23 3.98 5.95 2.42
C CYS A 23 3.44 4.55 2.11
N MET A 24 2.72 4.40 0.99
CA MET A 24 2.14 3.13 0.54
C MET A 24 3.22 2.08 0.29
N ILE A 25 4.30 2.42 -0.43
CA ILE A 25 5.39 1.48 -0.71
C ILE A 25 6.11 1.08 0.58
N ASN A 26 6.35 2.00 1.51
CA ASN A 26 6.95 1.66 2.80
C ASN A 26 6.04 0.75 3.64
N LEU A 27 4.72 0.99 3.63
CA LEU A 27 3.75 0.13 4.30
C LEU A 27 3.70 -1.27 3.68
N PHE A 28 3.76 -1.37 2.35
CA PHE A 28 3.86 -2.66 1.67
C PHE A 28 5.12 -3.41 2.07
N ASN A 29 6.28 -2.75 2.10
CA ASN A 29 7.54 -3.36 2.56
C ASN A 29 7.48 -3.81 4.03
N LEU A 30 6.67 -3.14 4.85
CA LEU A 30 6.44 -3.52 6.24
C LEU A 30 5.44 -4.67 6.40
N LEU A 31 4.73 -5.14 5.38
CA LEU A 31 3.80 -6.26 5.57
C LEU A 31 4.53 -7.51 6.11
N PRO A 32 3.92 -8.27 7.04
CA PRO A 32 4.52 -9.47 7.62
C PRO A 32 4.40 -10.67 6.65
N LEU A 33 4.83 -10.49 5.40
CA LEU A 33 4.65 -11.42 4.29
C LEU A 33 5.90 -11.51 3.41
N GLY A 34 6.35 -12.72 3.13
CA GLY A 34 7.38 -13.02 2.12
C GLY A 34 8.75 -12.40 2.42
N SER A 35 9.52 -12.15 1.36
CA SER A 35 10.88 -11.58 1.45
C SER A 35 10.92 -10.07 1.71
N LEU A 36 9.77 -9.44 1.94
CA LEU A 36 9.66 -8.03 2.30
C LEU A 36 10.33 -7.80 3.67
N ASP A 37 10.80 -6.57 3.93
CA ASP A 37 11.47 -6.22 5.18
C ASP A 37 10.62 -6.58 6.41
N GLY A 38 9.30 -6.39 6.33
CA GLY A 38 8.34 -6.77 7.36
C GLY A 38 8.24 -8.27 7.59
N GLY A 39 8.38 -9.10 6.55
CA GLY A 39 8.43 -10.55 6.66
C GLY A 39 9.68 -11.02 7.43
N GLN A 40 10.83 -10.41 7.18
CA GLN A 40 12.08 -10.73 7.89
C GLN A 40 12.03 -10.31 9.37
N VAL A 41 11.48 -9.13 9.66
CA VAL A 41 11.30 -8.65 11.04
C VAL A 41 10.29 -9.54 11.77
N ALA A 42 9.14 -9.86 11.16
CA ALA A 42 8.13 -10.75 11.74
C ALA A 42 8.67 -12.16 12.01
N ALA A 43 9.44 -12.72 11.07
CA ALA A 43 10.11 -14.01 11.20
C ALA A 43 11.11 -14.08 12.37
N THR A 44 11.70 -12.93 12.74
CA THR A 44 12.64 -12.77 13.87
C THR A 44 11.91 -12.65 15.21
N LEU A 45 10.75 -11.98 15.22
CA LEU A 45 9.93 -11.82 16.41
C LEU A 45 9.28 -13.15 16.81
N HIS A 46 8.49 -13.74 15.89
CA HIS A 46 7.84 -15.02 16.09
C HIS A 46 7.44 -15.67 14.75
N PRO A 47 7.80 -16.94 14.50
CA PRO A 47 7.58 -17.59 13.21
C PRO A 47 6.08 -17.69 12.83
N SER A 48 5.17 -17.80 13.81
CA SER A 48 3.73 -17.86 13.53
C SER A 48 3.15 -16.55 13.01
N LEU A 49 3.85 -15.40 13.12
CA LEU A 49 3.37 -14.13 12.57
C LEU A 49 3.26 -14.18 11.05
N LEU A 50 4.13 -14.94 10.37
CA LEU A 50 4.06 -15.15 8.92
C LEU A 50 2.79 -15.91 8.52
N VAL A 51 2.42 -16.92 9.32
CA VAL A 51 1.19 -17.71 9.11
C VAL A 51 -0.03 -16.83 9.34
N ILE A 52 -0.03 -16.03 10.42
CA ILE A 52 -1.10 -15.08 10.73
C ILE A 52 -1.27 -14.08 9.57
N GLY A 53 -0.16 -13.53 9.06
CA GLY A 53 -0.18 -12.64 7.89
C GLY A 53 -0.83 -13.29 6.67
N CYS A 54 -0.46 -14.54 6.35
CA CYS A 54 -1.06 -15.27 5.22
C CYS A 54 -2.54 -15.53 5.43
N VAL A 55 -2.96 -15.91 6.64
CA VAL A 55 -4.37 -16.17 6.97
C VAL A 55 -5.20 -14.89 6.81
N PHE A 56 -4.72 -13.76 7.35
CA PHE A 56 -5.42 -12.48 7.21
C PHE A 56 -5.49 -12.01 5.76
N GLY A 57 -4.38 -12.09 5.01
CA GLY A 57 -4.37 -11.68 3.61
C GLY A 57 -5.34 -12.52 2.76
N THR A 58 -5.39 -13.83 2.99
CA THR A 58 -6.31 -14.73 2.28
C THR A 58 -7.75 -14.51 2.68
N ALA A 59 -8.02 -14.19 3.95
CA ALA A 59 -9.37 -13.82 4.40
C ALA A 59 -9.89 -12.57 3.68
N ILE A 60 -9.05 -11.54 3.50
CA ILE A 60 -9.40 -10.31 2.77
C ILE A 60 -9.69 -10.60 1.30
N VAL A 61 -8.85 -11.41 0.64
CA VAL A 61 -9.07 -11.81 -0.76
C VAL A 61 -10.34 -12.63 -0.93
N TYR A 62 -10.60 -13.56 0.00
CA TYR A 62 -11.78 -14.42 -0.04
C TYR A 62 -13.10 -13.64 0.11
N GLN A 63 -13.09 -12.55 0.88
CA GLN A 63 -14.23 -11.65 1.02
C GLN A 63 -14.52 -10.84 -0.25
N GLY A 64 -13.65 -10.91 -1.27
CA GLY A 64 -13.85 -10.26 -2.57
C GLY A 64 -13.65 -8.74 -2.53
N GLU A 65 -13.17 -8.20 -1.41
CA GLU A 65 -12.95 -6.76 -1.22
C GLU A 65 -11.81 -6.22 -2.10
N VAL A 66 -10.90 -7.09 -2.56
CA VAL A 66 -9.75 -6.67 -3.35
C VAL A 66 -9.56 -7.49 -4.62
N LYS A 67 -9.61 -6.79 -5.77
CA LYS A 67 -9.35 -7.35 -7.11
C LYS A 67 -7.99 -6.94 -7.68
N ASN A 68 -7.07 -6.49 -6.83
CA ASN A 68 -5.76 -6.04 -7.27
C ASN A 68 -4.80 -7.24 -7.45
N PRO A 69 -4.24 -7.48 -8.65
CA PRO A 69 -3.31 -8.59 -8.91
C PRO A 69 -2.10 -8.58 -7.98
N LEU A 70 -1.70 -7.40 -7.49
CA LEU A 70 -0.57 -7.23 -6.58
C LEU A 70 -0.78 -7.96 -5.25
N ILE A 71 -2.02 -8.05 -4.73
CA ILE A 71 -2.30 -8.77 -3.48
C ILE A 71 -2.05 -10.27 -3.62
N TYR A 72 -2.41 -10.84 -4.78
CA TYR A 72 -2.16 -12.26 -5.04
C TYR A 72 -0.66 -12.57 -5.10
N LEU A 73 0.15 -11.67 -5.66
CA LEU A 73 1.61 -11.80 -5.66
C LEU A 73 2.20 -11.71 -4.25
N ILE A 74 1.70 -10.78 -3.43
CA ILE A 74 2.11 -10.66 -2.02
C ILE A 74 1.75 -11.94 -1.25
N LEU A 75 0.54 -12.45 -1.43
CA LEU A 75 0.11 -13.71 -0.81
C LEU A 75 0.95 -14.89 -1.26
N LEU A 76 1.21 -15.01 -2.57
CA LEU A 76 2.05 -16.07 -3.12
C LEU A 76 3.45 -16.05 -2.48
N GLY A 77 4.05 -14.87 -2.35
CA GLY A 77 5.34 -14.70 -1.67
C GLY A 77 5.28 -15.06 -0.18
N GLY A 78 4.19 -14.71 0.51
CA GLY A 78 3.94 -15.11 1.90
C GLY A 78 3.83 -16.62 2.07
N TYR A 79 3.01 -17.27 1.25
CA TYR A 79 2.83 -18.71 1.24
C TYR A 79 4.13 -19.45 0.89
N TYR A 80 4.89 -18.96 -0.09
CA TYR A 80 6.18 -19.53 -0.44
C TYR A 80 7.14 -19.53 0.75
N GLN A 81 7.21 -18.43 1.51
CA GLN A 81 8.10 -18.36 2.68
C GLN A 81 7.65 -19.27 3.83
N VAL A 82 6.33 -19.34 4.11
CA VAL A 82 5.80 -20.29 5.10
C VAL A 82 6.12 -21.72 4.70
N ALA A 83 5.93 -22.07 3.42
CA ALA A 83 6.25 -23.39 2.88
C ALA A 83 7.75 -23.69 2.90
N ALA A 84 8.59 -22.77 2.44
CA ALA A 84 10.05 -22.93 2.42
C ALA A 84 10.61 -23.12 3.84
N ARG A 85 10.03 -22.46 4.83
CA ARG A 85 10.39 -22.65 6.24
C ARG A 85 9.86 -23.98 6.81
N ALA A 86 8.62 -24.36 6.49
CA ALA A 86 8.04 -25.63 6.95
C ALA A 86 8.77 -26.85 6.34
N LEU A 87 9.25 -26.73 5.11
CA LEU A 87 9.96 -27.77 4.37
C LEU A 87 11.47 -27.75 4.63
N GLY A 88 11.97 -26.82 5.45
CA GLY A 88 13.40 -26.70 5.78
C GLY A 88 14.28 -26.22 4.63
N TRP A 89 13.71 -25.64 3.59
CA TRP A 89 14.43 -25.07 2.44
C TRP A 89 15.10 -23.73 2.78
N GLU A 90 14.64 -23.06 3.83
CA GLU A 90 15.30 -21.88 4.39
C GLU A 90 16.06 -22.22 5.67
N LEU A 91 17.39 -22.06 5.61
CA LEU A 91 18.22 -22.03 6.81
C LEU A 91 17.89 -20.75 7.60
N PRO A 92 17.57 -20.83 8.90
CA PRO A 92 17.42 -19.65 9.74
C PRO A 92 18.68 -18.79 9.62
N ARG A 93 18.55 -17.53 9.21
CA ARG A 93 19.73 -16.65 9.12
C ARG A 93 20.38 -16.57 10.50
N PRO A 94 21.71 -16.77 10.64
CA PRO A 94 22.40 -16.87 11.93
C PRO A 94 22.15 -15.70 12.89
N GLY A 95 21.81 -14.51 12.38
CA GLY A 95 21.50 -13.32 13.18
C GLY A 95 20.05 -13.21 13.72
N MET A 96 19.10 -14.04 13.25
CA MET A 96 17.68 -13.95 13.66
C MET A 96 17.38 -14.65 14.99
N VAL A 97 18.31 -15.46 15.50
CA VAL A 97 18.06 -16.41 16.60
C VAL A 97 18.40 -15.83 17.98
N HIS A 98 19.00 -14.64 18.07
CA HIS A 98 19.67 -14.19 19.31
C HIS A 98 19.21 -12.84 19.90
N LEU A 99 17.99 -12.37 19.61
CA LEU A 99 17.48 -11.19 20.33
C LEU A 99 16.94 -11.58 21.71
N SER A 100 17.42 -10.86 22.74
CA SER A 100 16.84 -10.91 24.08
C SER A 100 15.36 -10.50 24.04
N PRO A 101 14.51 -10.95 24.99
CA PRO A 101 13.09 -10.59 25.02
C PRO A 101 12.84 -9.07 24.98
N ARG A 102 13.72 -8.29 25.63
CA ARG A 102 13.69 -6.82 25.57
C ARG A 102 14.02 -6.28 24.19
N GLY A 103 15.03 -6.84 23.52
CA GLY A 103 15.37 -6.47 22.14
C GLY A 103 14.21 -6.74 21.18
N LYS A 104 13.54 -7.89 21.32
CA LYS A 104 12.32 -8.20 20.54
C LYS A 104 11.20 -7.19 20.79
N ALA A 105 10.97 -6.81 22.04
CA ALA A 105 9.95 -5.81 22.38
C ALA A 105 10.26 -4.43 21.77
N VAL A 106 11.53 -3.99 21.82
CA VAL A 106 11.95 -2.72 21.20
C VAL A 106 11.78 -2.75 19.69
N VAL A 107 12.19 -3.83 19.02
CA VAL A 107 12.01 -4.00 17.57
C VAL A 107 10.54 -4.05 17.20
N ALA A 108 9.72 -4.78 17.95
CA ALA A 108 8.27 -4.84 17.72
C ALA A 108 7.62 -3.45 17.89
N ALA A 109 7.98 -2.71 18.93
CA ALA A 109 7.49 -1.36 19.17
C ALA A 109 7.91 -0.38 18.06
N ALA A 110 9.17 -0.44 17.61
CA ALA A 110 9.67 0.38 16.51
C ALA A 110 8.96 0.03 15.19
N TYR A 111 8.76 -1.25 14.91
CA TYR A 111 8.07 -1.75 13.72
C TYR A 111 6.61 -1.25 13.68
N VAL A 112 5.85 -1.46 14.77
CA VAL A 112 4.46 -0.97 14.87
C VAL A 112 4.42 0.57 14.85
N GLY A 113 5.38 1.23 15.49
CA GLY A 113 5.47 2.69 15.54
C GLY A 113 5.67 3.30 14.16
N ILE A 114 6.59 2.75 13.35
CA ILE A 114 6.83 3.24 11.99
C ILE A 114 5.64 2.93 11.07
N ALA A 115 5.10 1.72 11.13
CA ALA A 115 3.91 1.36 10.34
C ALA A 115 2.72 2.29 10.68
N GLY A 116 2.47 2.53 11.96
CA GLY A 116 1.43 3.44 12.43
C GLY A 116 1.69 4.90 12.03
N ALA A 117 2.94 5.36 12.10
CA ALA A 117 3.31 6.71 11.69
C ALA A 117 3.09 6.93 10.19
N LEU A 118 3.46 5.96 9.34
CA LEU A 118 3.23 6.04 7.89
C LEU A 118 1.74 6.02 7.53
N ALA A 119 0.98 5.12 8.15
CA ALA A 119 -0.47 5.07 7.97
C ALA A 119 -1.14 6.36 8.45
N GLY A 120 -0.69 6.91 9.58
CA GLY A 120 -1.15 8.19 10.10
C GLY A 120 -0.82 9.36 9.18
N LEU A 121 0.41 9.41 8.63
CA LEU A 121 0.81 10.42 7.65
C LEU A 121 -0.05 10.36 6.39
N MET A 122 -0.29 9.17 5.86
CA MET A 122 -1.17 8.98 4.71
C MET A 122 -2.61 9.42 5.01
N ALA A 123 -3.16 9.03 6.17
CA ALA A 123 -4.50 9.44 6.58
C ALA A 123 -4.62 10.97 6.75
N LEU A 124 -3.60 11.60 7.34
CA LEU A 124 -3.53 13.06 7.48
C LEU A 124 -3.37 13.76 6.12
N ASN A 125 -2.59 13.17 5.21
CA ASN A 125 -2.41 13.68 3.86
C ASN A 125 -3.72 13.63 3.07
N GLN A 126 -4.43 12.49 3.14
CA GLN A 126 -5.73 12.31 2.52
C GLN A 126 -6.78 13.23 3.12
N ALA A 127 -6.83 13.42 4.44
CA ALA A 127 -7.77 14.35 5.08
C ALA A 127 -7.54 15.83 4.68
N ARG A 128 -6.33 16.18 4.23
CA ARG A 128 -6.02 17.52 3.69
C ARG A 128 -6.38 17.65 2.21
N LEU A 129 -6.40 16.55 1.47
CA LEU A 129 -6.70 16.49 0.04
C LEU A 129 -8.19 16.32 -0.23
N TYR A 130 -8.78 15.32 0.41
CA TYR A 130 -10.17 14.97 0.31
C TYR A 130 -10.89 15.62 1.50
N GLY A 131 -11.63 16.70 1.24
CA GLY A 131 -12.57 17.22 2.24
C GLY A 131 -13.61 16.15 2.63
N PRO A 132 -14.56 16.47 3.52
CA PRO A 132 -15.52 15.50 4.11
C PRO A 132 -16.31 14.61 3.12
N LYS A 133 -16.28 14.92 1.82
CA LYS A 133 -16.99 14.22 0.76
C LYS A 133 -16.15 13.23 -0.06
N GLY A 134 -14.82 13.22 0.08
CA GLY A 134 -13.99 12.25 -0.65
C GLY A 134 -13.61 12.65 -2.08
N GLU A 135 -13.95 13.85 -2.57
CA GLU A 135 -13.48 14.35 -3.88
C GLU A 135 -12.13 15.07 -3.80
N ALA A 136 -11.19 14.69 -4.68
CA ALA A 136 -9.92 15.39 -4.85
C ALA A 136 -10.15 16.73 -5.59
N PRO A 137 -9.64 17.86 -5.09
CA PRO A 137 -9.78 19.14 -5.78
C PRO A 137 -8.97 19.12 -7.08
N GLY A 138 -9.67 19.18 -8.21
CA GLY A 138 -9.08 19.31 -9.55
C GLY A 138 -8.86 17.99 -10.30
N VAL A 139 -9.33 16.86 -9.80
CA VAL A 139 -9.64 15.73 -10.69
C VAL A 139 -10.97 16.11 -11.32
N ALA A 140 -10.97 16.45 -12.60
CA ALA A 140 -12.20 16.43 -13.36
C ALA A 140 -12.73 15.01 -13.24
N THR A 141 -13.78 14.83 -12.44
CA THR A 141 -14.66 13.68 -12.58
C THR A 141 -15.09 13.64 -14.04
N GLY A 142 -15.32 12.46 -14.61
CA GLY A 142 -15.65 12.34 -16.04
C GLY A 142 -16.75 13.31 -16.51
N GLU A 143 -17.63 13.77 -15.61
CA GLU A 143 -18.63 14.81 -15.86
C GLU A 143 -18.06 16.22 -16.10
N ASP A 144 -17.00 16.63 -15.41
CA ASP A 144 -16.46 18.00 -15.43
C ASP A 144 -15.25 18.16 -16.38
N SER A 145 -14.88 17.09 -17.09
CA SER A 145 -13.74 17.11 -18.00
C SER A 145 -14.11 17.88 -19.28
N PRO A 146 -13.32 18.89 -19.69
CA PRO A 146 -13.55 19.57 -20.97
C PRO A 146 -13.46 18.61 -22.18
N TYR A 147 -12.87 17.44 -21.99
CA TYR A 147 -12.77 16.37 -22.98
C TYR A 147 -13.95 15.39 -22.98
N ALA A 148 -14.83 15.41 -21.96
CA ALA A 148 -15.98 14.52 -21.92
C ALA A 148 -17.03 14.89 -22.98
N ALA A 149 -17.33 16.19 -23.10
CA ALA A 149 -18.18 16.69 -24.17
C ALA A 149 -17.56 16.55 -25.57
N GLU A 150 -16.23 16.54 -25.66
CA GLU A 150 -15.50 16.30 -26.92
C GLU A 150 -15.52 14.82 -27.30
N PHE A 151 -15.37 13.92 -26.32
CA PHE A 151 -15.48 12.47 -26.52
C PHE A 151 -16.90 12.07 -26.92
N ASP A 152 -17.94 12.59 -26.26
CA ASP A 152 -19.34 12.33 -26.63
C ASP A 152 -19.63 12.80 -28.06
N ARG A 153 -19.13 13.97 -28.47
CA ARG A 153 -19.22 14.43 -29.86
C ARG A 153 -18.50 13.51 -30.84
N LEU A 154 -17.30 13.05 -30.49
CA LEU A 154 -16.51 12.15 -31.35
C LEU A 154 -17.16 10.76 -31.47
N VAL A 155 -17.84 10.30 -30.42
CA VAL A 155 -18.62 9.05 -30.42
C VAL A 155 -19.91 9.21 -31.24
N GLU A 156 -20.56 10.38 -31.17
CA GLU A 156 -21.77 10.68 -31.94
C GLU A 156 -21.50 10.84 -33.45
N ASP A 157 -20.30 11.28 -33.82
CA ASP A 157 -19.83 11.37 -35.22
C ASP A 157 -19.29 10.04 -35.79
N LEU A 158 -19.21 8.96 -35.00
CA LEU A 158 -18.81 7.66 -35.52
C LEU A 158 -19.95 7.05 -36.34
N PRO A 159 -19.71 6.58 -37.58
CA PRO A 159 -20.72 5.83 -38.32
C PRO A 159 -21.06 4.54 -37.59
N ASP A 160 -22.35 4.23 -37.47
CA ASP A 160 -22.85 2.98 -36.89
C ASP A 160 -22.17 1.78 -37.59
N ILE A 161 -21.34 1.04 -36.84
CA ILE A 161 -20.68 -0.18 -37.28
C ILE A 161 -21.48 -1.39 -36.83
#